data_AF-A0A059FRW4-F1
#
_entry.id   AF-A0A059FRW4-F1
#
_cell.length_a   1.000
_cell.length_b   1.000
_cell.length_c   1.000
_cell.angle_alpha   90.00
_cell.angle_beta   90.00
_cell.angle_gamma   90.00
#
_symmetry.space_group_name_H-M   'P 1'
#
loop_
_entity.id
_entity.type
_entity.pdbx_description
1 polymer ?
#
loop_
_entity_poly.entity_id
_entity_poly.type
_entity_poly.pdbx_seq_one_letter_code
_entity_poly.pdbx_strand_id
1 'polypeptide(L)'
;MLKSSISAVLLACAVAFVGTPAIAQSSAYQGQPGVSQEMAFLVGKWRLAAQQGTTISEFLPDGSFISMAFAPGARQGQGSTGQFQVLPLGNGRFKLMIRVNPTQRGQRPRVVENIMQITPDGRLYNETAKAFAQRL
;
A
#
# COMPACT_ATOMS: atom_id res chain seq x y z
N MET A 1 -35.32 -23.26 37.47
CA MET A 1 -34.77 -22.07 36.80
C MET A 1 -34.23 -22.50 35.45
N LEU A 2 -34.69 -21.83 34.39
CA LEU A 2 -34.47 -22.17 33.00
C LEU A 2 -32.97 -22.14 32.65
N LYS A 3 -32.51 -23.20 31.98
CA LYS A 3 -31.24 -23.26 31.25
C LYS A 3 -31.29 -22.24 30.11
N SER A 4 -30.23 -21.48 29.89
CA SER A 4 -30.00 -20.86 28.59
C SER A 4 -28.53 -21.00 28.23
N SER A 5 -28.28 -22.05 27.47
CA SER A 5 -27.08 -22.33 26.70
C SER A 5 -27.07 -21.41 25.48
N ILE A 6 -25.98 -20.66 25.24
CA ILE A 6 -25.73 -20.08 23.92
C ILE A 6 -24.68 -20.97 23.25
N SER A 7 -25.19 -21.90 22.45
CA SER A 7 -24.45 -22.62 21.42
C SER A 7 -24.47 -21.82 20.11
N ALA A 8 -23.44 -22.08 19.30
CA ALA A 8 -23.36 -21.84 17.86
C ALA A 8 -23.08 -20.36 17.47
N VAL A 9 -22.31 -20.03 16.42
CA VAL A 9 -22.16 -20.70 15.13
C VAL A 9 -20.76 -20.40 14.57
N LEU A 10 -20.11 -21.44 14.05
CA LEU A 10 -19.01 -21.39 13.11
C LEU A 10 -19.46 -20.64 11.84
N LEU A 11 -18.76 -19.59 11.39
CA LEU A 11 -18.87 -19.20 9.99
C LEU A 11 -17.52 -18.71 9.45
N ALA A 12 -16.81 -19.66 8.84
CA ALA A 12 -15.84 -19.38 7.83
C ALA A 12 -16.58 -18.77 6.62
N CYS A 13 -16.32 -17.51 6.33
CA CYS A 13 -16.60 -16.94 5.02
C CYS A 13 -15.28 -16.68 4.32
N ALA A 14 -14.81 -17.70 3.61
CA ALA A 14 -13.92 -17.50 2.48
C ALA A 14 -14.72 -16.71 1.44
N VAL A 15 -14.47 -15.39 1.37
CA VAL A 15 -14.92 -14.61 0.23
C VAL A 15 -13.96 -14.94 -0.90
N ALA A 16 -14.35 -15.92 -1.72
CA ALA A 16 -13.82 -16.10 -3.06
C ALA A 16 -14.23 -14.86 -3.86
N PHE A 17 -13.39 -13.83 -3.84
CA PHE A 17 -13.56 -12.71 -4.76
C PHE A 17 -13.08 -13.17 -6.14
N VAL A 18 -14.03 -13.64 -6.94
CA VAL A 18 -13.86 -13.77 -8.40
C VAL A 18 -13.84 -12.35 -8.95
N GLY A 19 -12.66 -11.74 -8.91
CA GLY A 19 -12.34 -10.53 -9.61
C GLY A 19 -10.94 -10.71 -10.13
N THR A 20 -10.81 -11.10 -11.39
CA THR A 20 -9.53 -11.03 -12.12
C THR A 20 -8.98 -9.61 -12.01
N PRO A 21 -7.87 -9.34 -11.32
CA PRO A 21 -7.18 -8.09 -11.55
C PRO A 21 -6.49 -8.22 -12.91
N ALA A 22 -6.88 -7.32 -13.81
CA ALA A 22 -6.29 -7.17 -15.13
C ALA A 22 -4.76 -7.16 -15.02
N ILE A 23 -4.12 -8.22 -15.55
CA ILE A 23 -2.70 -8.21 -15.88
C ILE A 23 -2.58 -7.32 -17.12
N ALA A 24 -2.47 -6.01 -16.91
CA ALA A 24 -2.08 -5.11 -17.96
C ALA A 24 -1.25 -3.99 -17.34
N GLN A 25 -0.11 -3.71 -17.96
CA GLN A 25 0.79 -2.57 -17.72
C GLN A 25 1.90 -2.76 -16.68
N SER A 26 2.75 -3.77 -16.86
CA SER A 26 4.19 -3.64 -16.54
C SER A 26 5.03 -3.18 -17.75
N SER A 27 4.42 -3.10 -18.93
CA SER A 27 5.14 -2.99 -20.21
C SER A 27 5.63 -1.57 -20.56
N ALA A 28 5.14 -0.52 -19.91
CA ALA A 28 5.48 0.87 -20.28
C ALA A 28 6.81 1.36 -19.69
N TYR A 29 7.35 0.67 -18.68
CA TYR A 29 8.55 1.12 -17.95
C TYR A 29 9.68 0.08 -17.94
N GLN A 30 9.46 -1.12 -18.49
CA GLN A 30 10.55 -2.07 -18.75
C GLN A 30 11.46 -1.52 -19.85
N GLY A 31 12.53 -0.83 -19.46
CA GLY A 31 13.55 -0.33 -20.40
C GLY A 31 14.03 1.10 -20.17
N GLN A 32 13.45 1.86 -19.23
CA GLN A 32 14.00 3.18 -18.89
C GLN A 32 15.29 3.01 -18.05
N PRO A 33 16.43 3.61 -18.46
CA PRO A 33 17.66 3.59 -17.67
C PRO A 33 17.40 4.18 -16.28
N GLY A 34 17.66 3.39 -15.23
CA GLY A 34 17.50 3.82 -13.83
C GLY A 34 16.16 3.49 -13.17
N VAL A 35 15.18 2.93 -13.89
CA VAL A 35 13.90 2.47 -13.31
C VAL A 35 13.96 0.97 -13.06
N SER A 36 13.93 0.55 -11.79
CA SER A 36 13.84 -0.89 -11.46
C SER A 36 12.44 -1.44 -11.78
N GLN A 37 12.32 -2.75 -11.97
CA GLN A 37 11.03 -3.41 -12.21
C GLN A 37 10.03 -3.13 -11.07
N GLU A 38 10.50 -3.06 -9.83
CA GLU A 38 9.69 -2.74 -8.66
C GLU A 38 9.27 -1.28 -8.63
N MET A 39 10.11 -0.36 -9.10
CA MET A 39 9.73 1.04 -9.29
C MET A 39 8.59 1.14 -10.29
N ALA A 40 8.75 0.49 -11.45
CA ALA A 40 7.72 0.42 -12.48
C ALA A 40 6.41 -0.16 -11.97
N PHE A 41 6.47 -1.19 -11.11
CA PHE A 41 5.29 -1.78 -10.49
C PHE A 41 4.60 -0.82 -9.50
N LEU A 42 5.38 -0.07 -8.71
CA LEU A 42 4.86 0.83 -7.67
C LEU A 42 4.18 2.08 -8.24
N VAL A 43 4.58 2.56 -9.42
CA VAL A 43 3.98 3.74 -10.05
C VAL A 43 2.46 3.59 -10.18
N GLY A 44 1.73 4.66 -9.86
CA GLY A 44 0.28 4.72 -9.87
C GLY A 44 -0.34 4.90 -8.48
N LYS A 45 -1.67 4.77 -8.42
CA LYS A 45 -2.46 5.03 -7.21
C LYS A 45 -2.74 3.76 -6.44
N TRP A 46 -2.53 3.83 -5.13
CA TRP A 46 -2.65 2.72 -4.19
C TRP A 46 -3.46 3.14 -2.96
N ARG A 47 -4.26 2.22 -2.47
CA ARG A 47 -4.97 2.30 -1.20
C ARG A 47 -4.42 1.25 -0.25
N LEU A 48 -3.89 1.68 0.90
CA LEU A 48 -3.51 0.83 2.01
C LEU A 48 -4.53 0.97 3.14
N ALA A 49 -5.23 -0.12 3.48
CA ALA A 49 -6.14 -0.14 4.62
C ALA A 49 -5.49 -0.91 5.77
N ALA A 50 -5.33 -0.26 6.92
CA ALA A 50 -4.77 -0.83 8.14
C ALA A 50 -5.69 -0.52 9.34
N GLN A 51 -5.45 -1.17 10.49
CA GLN A 51 -6.21 -0.89 11.72
C GLN A 51 -6.15 0.58 12.14
N GLN A 52 -5.02 1.24 11.87
CA GLN A 52 -4.77 2.64 12.23
C GLN A 52 -5.37 3.65 11.24
N GLY A 53 -6.06 3.18 10.19
CA GLY A 53 -6.66 4.05 9.20
C GLY A 53 -6.40 3.60 7.76
N THR A 54 -6.81 4.46 6.83
CA THR A 54 -6.61 4.24 5.39
C THR A 54 -5.66 5.30 4.85
N THR A 55 -4.71 4.87 4.03
CA THR A 55 -3.83 5.78 3.30
C THR A 55 -4.04 5.58 1.81
N ILE A 56 -4.24 6.67 1.08
CA ILE A 56 -4.23 6.69 -0.38
C ILE A 56 -2.95 7.38 -0.82
N SER A 57 -2.15 6.73 -1.64
CA SER A 57 -0.89 7.25 -2.15
C SER A 57 -0.82 7.11 -3.66
N GLU A 58 -0.29 8.12 -4.33
CA GLU A 58 0.01 8.10 -5.76
C GLU A 58 1.52 8.28 -5.93
N PHE A 59 2.16 7.28 -6.54
CA PHE A 59 3.59 7.28 -6.83
C PHE A 59 3.81 7.63 -8.29
N LEU A 60 4.64 8.63 -8.55
CA LEU A 60 4.89 9.16 -9.88
C LEU A 60 6.21 8.61 -10.46
N PRO A 61 6.35 8.54 -11.79
CA PRO A 61 7.55 8.00 -12.44
C PRO A 61 8.83 8.78 -12.12
N ASP A 62 8.71 10.04 -11.74
CA ASP A 62 9.82 10.93 -11.40
C ASP A 62 10.38 10.70 -9.98
N GLY A 63 9.84 9.72 -9.23
CA GLY A 63 10.23 9.45 -7.86
C GLY A 63 9.48 10.30 -6.83
N SER A 64 8.54 11.15 -7.23
CA SER A 64 7.70 11.89 -6.31
C SER A 64 6.46 11.10 -5.88
N PHE A 65 5.87 11.46 -4.75
CA PHE A 65 4.58 10.90 -4.33
C PHE A 65 3.68 11.94 -3.67
N ILE A 66 2.38 11.68 -3.74
CA ILE A 66 1.34 12.42 -3.03
C ILE A 66 0.55 11.41 -2.20
N SER A 67 0.27 11.74 -0.94
CA SER A 67 -0.45 10.84 -0.03
C SER A 67 -1.48 11.57 0.82
N MET A 68 -2.55 10.85 1.16
CA MET A 68 -3.60 11.29 2.06
C MET A 68 -3.92 10.17 3.05
N ALA A 69 -3.67 10.43 4.33
CA ALA A 69 -3.94 9.48 5.42
C ALA A 69 -5.21 9.87 6.18
N PHE A 70 -6.09 8.90 6.41
CA PHE A 70 -7.35 9.06 7.12
C PHE A 70 -7.31 8.21 8.39
N ALA A 71 -7.35 8.85 9.55
CA ALA A 71 -7.54 8.14 10.82
C ALA A 71 -8.91 7.44 10.87
N PRO A 72 -9.11 6.43 11.74
CA PRO A 72 -10.39 5.72 11.84
C PRO A 72 -11.53 6.69 12.15
N GLY A 73 -12.57 6.69 11.32
CA GLY A 73 -13.72 7.60 11.47
C GLY A 73 -13.47 9.06 11.07
N ALA A 74 -12.27 9.42 10.61
CA ALA A 74 -11.97 10.79 10.21
C ALA A 74 -12.70 11.16 8.90
N ARG A 75 -13.28 12.35 8.87
CA ARG A 75 -13.90 12.94 7.66
C ARG A 75 -12.90 13.69 6.78
N GLN A 76 -11.75 14.05 7.33
CA GLN A 76 -10.69 14.77 6.63
C GLN A 76 -9.39 13.99 6.71
N GLY A 77 -8.67 13.92 5.59
CA GLY A 77 -7.37 13.29 5.51
C GLY A 77 -6.24 14.27 5.78
N GLN A 78 -5.13 13.77 6.30
CA GLN A 78 -3.89 14.50 6.42
C GLN A 78 -3.04 14.27 5.17
N GLY A 79 -2.79 15.35 4.43
CA GLY A 79 -1.96 15.33 3.22
C GLY A 79 -0.46 15.22 3.52
N SER A 80 0.28 14.63 2.60
CA SER A 80 1.74 14.62 2.59
C SER A 80 2.25 14.49 1.16
N THR A 81 3.43 15.04 0.89
CA THR A 81 4.13 14.86 -0.39
C THR A 81 5.57 14.44 -0.12
N GLY A 82 6.31 14.11 -1.17
CA GLY A 82 7.75 13.95 -1.04
C GLY A 82 8.36 13.10 -2.13
N GLN A 83 9.41 12.37 -1.77
CA GLN A 83 10.21 11.58 -2.70
C GLN A 83 10.27 10.14 -2.20
N PHE A 84 10.29 9.18 -3.12
CA PHE A 84 10.45 7.77 -2.83
C PHE A 84 11.60 7.16 -3.63
N GLN A 85 12.16 6.10 -3.08
CA GLN A 85 13.15 5.26 -3.72
C GLN A 85 12.81 3.81 -3.44
N VAL A 86 13.18 2.93 -4.36
CA VAL A 86 13.05 1.48 -4.19
C VAL A 86 14.42 0.84 -4.25
N LEU A 87 14.69 -0.08 -3.33
CA LEU A 87 15.87 -0.92 -3.33
C LEU A 87 15.40 -2.37 -3.50
N PRO A 88 15.69 -3.01 -4.65
CA PRO A 88 15.36 -4.41 -4.86
C PRO A 88 16.03 -5.30 -3.81
N LEU A 89 15.26 -6.23 -3.24
CA LEU A 89 15.76 -7.26 -2.31
C LEU A 89 15.70 -8.66 -2.95
N GLY A 90 15.13 -8.78 -4.16
CA GLY A 90 14.96 -10.04 -4.89
C GLY A 90 13.63 -10.74 -4.59
N ASN A 91 13.25 -11.69 -5.44
CA ASN A 91 12.03 -12.51 -5.30
C ASN A 91 10.74 -11.68 -5.15
N GLY A 92 10.62 -10.58 -5.89
CA GLY A 92 9.48 -9.66 -5.80
C GLY A 92 9.46 -8.80 -4.53
N ARG A 93 10.49 -8.87 -3.68
CA ARG A 93 10.62 -8.04 -2.48
C ARG A 93 11.49 -6.83 -2.75
N PHE A 94 11.15 -5.71 -2.13
CA PHE A 94 11.92 -4.48 -2.20
C PHE A 94 11.75 -3.64 -0.93
N LYS A 95 12.77 -2.85 -0.59
CA LYS A 95 12.63 -1.79 0.41
C LYS A 95 12.11 -0.53 -0.28
N LEU A 96 11.00 0.00 0.21
CA LEU A 96 10.45 1.30 -0.15
C LEU A 96 10.89 2.34 0.88
N MET A 97 11.71 3.29 0.45
CA MET A 97 12.17 4.41 1.27
C MET A 97 11.41 5.66 0.85
N ILE A 98 10.68 6.29 1.77
CA ILE A 98 9.86 7.48 1.51
C ILE A 98 10.33 8.62 2.39
N ARG A 99 10.78 9.71 1.78
CA ARG A 99 10.97 11.00 2.47
C ARG A 99 9.65 11.75 2.45
N VAL A 100 8.97 11.79 3.59
CA VAL A 100 7.67 12.44 3.78
C VAL A 100 7.89 13.90 4.17
N ASN A 101 7.33 14.81 3.38
CA ASN A 101 7.17 16.22 3.68
C ASN A 101 5.69 16.46 4.05
N PRO A 102 5.36 16.60 5.34
CA PRO A 102 3.98 16.83 5.77
C PRO A 102 3.48 18.20 5.30
N THR A 103 2.21 18.31 4.92
CA THR A 103 1.62 19.59 4.50
C THR A 103 1.24 20.48 5.68
N GLN A 104 1.08 19.91 6.88
CA GLN A 104 0.77 20.66 8.09
C GLN A 104 2.00 21.42 8.62
N ARG A 105 1.81 22.71 8.89
CA ARG A 105 2.85 23.60 9.42
C ARG A 105 3.31 23.10 10.80
N GLY A 106 4.63 23.01 11.01
CA GLY A 106 5.25 22.59 12.27
C GLY A 106 5.60 21.10 12.37
N GLN A 107 5.12 20.26 11.45
CA GLN A 107 5.59 18.88 11.37
C GLN A 107 6.92 18.78 10.62
N ARG A 108 7.84 17.97 11.13
CA ARG A 108 9.16 17.78 10.52
C ARG A 108 9.10 16.74 9.40
N PRO A 109 9.87 16.91 8.32
CA PRO A 109 10.11 15.84 7.37
C PRO A 109 10.63 14.60 8.08
N ARG A 110 10.21 13.43 7.61
CA ARG A 110 10.65 12.13 8.15
C ARG A 110 10.91 11.15 7.02
N VAL A 111 11.78 10.18 7.28
CA VAL A 111 11.98 9.03 6.39
C VAL A 111 11.18 7.86 6.95
N VAL A 112 10.43 7.20 6.07
CA VAL A 112 9.70 5.97 6.36
C VAL A 112 10.29 4.88 5.49
N GLU A 113 10.63 3.76 6.10
CA GLU A 113 11.08 2.57 5.39
C GLU A 113 10.03 1.47 5.52
N ASN A 114 9.66 0.86 4.40
CA ASN A 114 8.79 -0.31 4.38
C ASN A 114 9.43 -1.43 3.58
N ILE A 115 9.28 -2.66 4.05
CA ILE A 115 9.56 -3.84 3.24
C ILE A 115 8.27 -4.20 2.51
N MET A 116 8.36 -4.26 1.19
CA MET A 116 7.25 -4.52 0.30
C MET A 116 7.48 -5.84 -0.44
N GLN A 117 6.41 -6.55 -0.73
CA GLN A 117 6.42 -7.76 -1.54
C GLN A 117 5.32 -7.67 -2.61
N ILE A 118 5.72 -7.85 -3.86
CA ILE A 118 4.81 -8.17 -4.95
C ILE A 118 4.48 -9.66 -4.81
N THR A 119 3.23 -9.96 -4.51
CA THR A 119 2.77 -11.33 -4.36
C THR A 119 2.60 -11.99 -5.75
N PRO A 120 2.61 -13.33 -5.85
CA PRO A 120 2.50 -14.02 -7.13
C PRO A 120 1.21 -13.70 -7.92
N ASP A 121 0.14 -13.31 -7.22
CA ASP A 121 -1.13 -12.85 -7.80
C ASP A 121 -1.12 -11.36 -8.19
N GLY A 122 0.04 -10.70 -8.16
CA GLY A 122 0.22 -9.31 -8.59
C GLY A 122 -0.29 -8.27 -7.60
N ARG A 123 -0.50 -8.63 -6.34
CA ARG A 123 -0.86 -7.67 -5.28
C ARG A 123 0.39 -7.12 -4.61
N LEU A 124 0.23 -5.97 -3.94
CA LEU A 124 1.29 -5.37 -3.18
C LEU A 124 1.04 -5.58 -1.68
N TYR A 125 1.94 -6.26 -1.01
CA TYR A 125 1.91 -6.47 0.43
C TYR A 125 2.99 -5.65 1.12
N ASN A 126 2.61 -4.89 2.16
CA ASN A 126 3.54 -4.19 3.04
C ASN A 126 3.83 -5.10 4.25
N GLU A 127 5.02 -5.70 4.28
CA GLU A 127 5.46 -6.59 5.36
C GLU A 127 5.68 -5.85 6.68
N THR A 128 6.05 -4.57 6.63
CA THR A 128 6.29 -3.73 7.81
C THR A 128 4.98 -3.36 8.50
N ALA A 129 3.97 -2.97 7.71
CA ALA A 129 2.64 -2.60 8.21
C ALA A 129 1.67 -3.78 8.35
N LYS A 130 2.06 -4.99 7.89
CA LYS A 130 1.20 -6.19 7.82
C LYS A 130 -0.14 -5.92 7.11
N ALA A 131 -0.07 -5.27 5.95
CA ALA A 131 -1.26 -4.82 5.23
C ALA A 131 -1.11 -4.97 3.71
N PHE A 132 -2.21 -5.28 3.02
CA PHE A 132 -2.27 -5.27 1.57
C PHE A 132 -2.59 -3.87 1.05
N ALA A 133 -1.86 -3.45 0.03
CA ALA A 133 -2.22 -2.31 -0.80
C ALA A 133 -3.02 -2.79 -2.02
N GLN A 134 -4.09 -2.07 -2.33
CA GLN A 134 -4.92 -2.27 -3.50
C GLN A 134 -4.65 -1.14 -4.49
N ARG A 135 -4.43 -1.51 -5.75
CA ARG A 135 -4.33 -0.52 -6.83
C ARG A 135 -5.72 0.06 -7.12
N LEU A 136 -5.79 1.37 -7.33
CA LEU A 136 -7.03 2.11 -7.64
C LEU A 136 -7.12 2.44 -9.13
#